data_AF-A0A5N3S031-F1
#
_entry.id   AF-A0A5N3S031-F1
#
_cell.length_a   1.000
_cell.length_b   1.000
_cell.length_c   1.000
_cell.angle_alpha   90.00
_cell.angle_beta   90.00
_cell.angle_gamma   90.00
#
_symmetry.space_group_name_H-M   'P 1'
#
loop_
_entity.id
_entity.type
_entity.pdbx_description
1 polymer ?
#
loop_
_entity_poly.entity_id
_entity_poly.type
_entity_poly.pdbx_seq_one_letter_code
_entity_poly.pdbx_strand_id
1 'polypeptide(L)' 'MNIVLVIATVVLAKFIGSQFGFSYQLFSDPFSFKYAIIDLSLFIVAGTMVSFFYNQAKRLFNI' A
#
# COMPACT_ATOMS: atom_id res chain seq x y z
N MET A 1 -9.20 6.96 -10.41
CA MET A 1 -7.84 6.81 -9.85
C MET A 1 -6.99 6.15 -10.92
N ASN A 2 -5.87 6.76 -11.31
CA ASN A 2 -5.07 6.27 -12.44
C ASN A 2 -4.45 4.90 -12.10
N ILE A 3 -4.35 3.96 -13.05
CA ILE A 3 -3.82 2.60 -12.80
C ILE A 3 -2.41 2.64 -12.16
N VAL A 4 -1.64 3.67 -12.54
CA VAL A 4 -0.30 3.97 -12.00
C VAL A 4 -0.33 4.21 -10.48
N LEU A 5 -1.35 4.89 -9.95
CA LEU A 5 -1.48 5.15 -8.51
C LEU A 5 -1.78 3.87 -7.74
N VAL A 6 -2.57 2.96 -8.32
CA VAL A 6 -2.87 1.66 -7.72
C VAL A 6 -1.59 0.82 -7.64
N ILE A 7 -0.80 0.77 -8.72
CA ILE A 7 0.47 0.05 -8.74
C ILE A 7 1.44 0.64 -7.72
N ALA A 8 1.58 1.97 -7.68
CA ALA A 8 2.43 2.66 -6.70
C ALA A 8 2.03 2.33 -5.25
N THR A 9 0.72 2.26 -4.98
CA THR A 9 0.17 1.91 -3.67
C THR A 9 0.52 0.47 -3.29
N VAL A 10 0.35 -0.50 -4.21
CA VAL A 10 0.69 -1.91 -3.97
C VAL A 10 2.18 -2.08 -3.72
N VAL A 11 3.04 -1.43 -4.51
CA VAL A 11 4.50 -1.48 -4.37
C VAL A 11 4.93 -0.90 -3.03
N LEU A 12 4.40 0.26 -2.65
CA LEU A 12 4.70 0.89 -1.35
C LEU A 12 4.26 0.03 -0.18
N ALA A 13 3.04 -0.51 -0.21
CA ALA A 13 2.55 -1.40 0.82
C ALA A 13 3.48 -2.63 0.97
N LYS A 14 3.78 -3.33 -0.12
CA LYS A 14 4.68 -4.49 -0.06
C LYS A 14 6.10 -4.14 0.38
N PHE A 15 6.61 -2.99 -0.06
CA PHE A 15 7.93 -2.51 0.34
C PHE A 15 7.99 -2.27 1.85
N ILE A 16 7.05 -1.50 2.40
CA ILE A 16 6.94 -1.23 3.84
C ILE A 16 6.78 -2.55 4.60
N GLY A 17 5.90 -3.45 4.16
CA GLY A 17 5.68 -4.75 4.79
C GLY A 17 6.97 -5.57 4.89
N SER A 18 7.78 -5.57 3.83
CA SER A 18 9.07 -6.25 3.82
C SER A 18 10.07 -5.68 4.83
N GLN A 19 10.09 -4.35 5.04
CA GLN A 19 11.02 -3.70 5.98
C GLN A 19 10.69 -4.03 7.44
N PHE A 20 9.40 -4.24 7.75
CA PHE A 20 8.96 -4.63 9.09
C PHE A 20 8.97 -6.15 9.34
N GLY A 21 9.46 -6.94 8.37
CA GLY A 21 9.47 -8.40 8.46
C GLY A 21 8.08 -9.04 8.31
N PHE A 22 7.07 -8.26 7.91
CA PHE A 22 5.71 -8.72 7.63
C PHE A 22 5.57 -9.00 6.14
N SER A 23 5.99 -10.19 5.70
CA SER A 23 5.72 -10.67 4.35
C SER A 23 4.58 -11.68 4.41
N TYR A 24 3.35 -11.22 4.17
CA TYR A 24 2.24 -12.16 4.01
C TYR A 24 2.41 -12.91 2.68
N GLN A 25 2.64 -14.21 2.78
CA GLN A 25 2.70 -15.11 1.64
C GLN A 25 1.43 -15.97 1.62
N LEU A 26 0.56 -15.70 0.65
CA LEU A 26 -0.74 -16.38 0.48
C LEU A 26 -0.65 -17.92 0.41
N PHE A 27 0.49 -18.47 -0.02
CA PHE A 27 0.66 -19.91 -0.21
C PHE A 27 1.36 -20.62 0.95
N SER A 28 2.14 -19.91 1.75
CA SER A 28 2.88 -20.47 2.89
C SER A 28 2.14 -20.27 4.20
N ASP A 29 1.35 -19.20 4.34
CA ASP A 29 0.56 -18.89 5.54
C ASP A 29 -0.92 -18.58 5.22
N PRO A 30 -1.65 -19.47 4.51
CA PRO A 30 -2.98 -19.19 3.97
C PRO A 30 -4.06 -18.87 5.02
N PHE A 31 -3.83 -19.26 6.28
CA PHE A 31 -4.77 -19.04 7.40
C PHE A 31 -4.30 -18.02 8.43
N SER A 32 -3.19 -17.32 8.17
CA SER A 32 -2.67 -16.35 9.12
C SER A 32 -3.40 -15.01 8.98
N PHE A 33 -4.61 -14.97 9.56
CA PHE A 33 -5.49 -13.81 9.59
C PHE A 33 -4.80 -12.54 10.11
N LYS A 34 -3.85 -12.71 11.02
CA LYS A 34 -2.99 -11.62 11.54
C LYS A 34 -2.21 -10.94 10.41
N TYR A 35 -1.52 -11.71 9.56
CA TYR A 35 -0.74 -11.15 8.46
C TYR A 35 -1.61 -10.59 7.34
N ALA A 36 -2.77 -11.21 7.09
CA ALA A 36 -3.75 -10.68 6.13
C ALA A 36 -4.30 -9.31 6.55
N ILE A 37 -4.63 -9.12 7.84
CA ILE A 37 -5.06 -7.81 8.37
C ILE A 37 -3.92 -6.80 8.26
N ILE A 38 -2.69 -7.18 8.61
CA ILE A 38 -1.53 -6.28 8.53
C ILE A 38 -1.31 -5.83 7.08
N ASP A 39 -1.34 -6.75 6.11
CA ASP A 39 -1.17 -6.43 4.69
C ASP A 39 -2.30 -5.51 4.17
N LEU A 40 -3.55 -5.80 4.54
CA LEU A 40 -4.70 -4.96 4.18
C LEU A 40 -4.62 -3.55 4.80
N SER A 41 -4.24 -3.46 6.08
CA SER A 41 -4.11 -2.17 6.76
C SER A 41 -2.95 -1.36 6.19
N LEU A 42 -1.83 -2.00 5.83
CA LEU A 42 -0.73 -1.37 5.11
C LEU A 42 -1.16 -0.84 3.74
N PHE A 43 -1.97 -1.60 3.01
CA PHE A 43 -2.51 -1.18 1.72
C PHE A 43 -3.40 0.07 1.84
N ILE A 44 -4.26 0.12 2.86
CA ILE A 44 -5.11 1.29 3.13
C ILE A 44 -4.26 2.51 3.50
N VAL A 45 -3.26 2.35 4.37
CA VAL A 45 -2.36 3.44 4.78
C VAL A 45 -1.52 3.94 3.59
N ALA A 46 -0.95 3.04 2.80
CA ALA A 46 -0.22 3.42 1.60
C ALA A 46 -1.13 4.14 0.59
N GLY A 47 -2.37 3.66 0.40
CA GLY A 47 -3.32 4.26 -0.54
C GLY A 47 -3.76 5.66 -0.13
N THR A 48 -4.00 5.87 1.17
CA THR A 48 -4.32 7.19 1.71
C THR A 48 -3.14 8.16 1.60
N MET A 49 -1.91 7.71 1.90
CA MET A 49 -0.71 8.52 1.69
C MET A 49 -0.50 8.89 0.22
N VAL A 50 -0.55 7.91 -0.69
CA VAL A 50 -0.37 8.14 -2.13
C VAL A 50 -1.44 9.09 -2.66
N SER A 51 -2.70 8.92 -2.26
CA SER A 51 -3.80 9.81 -2.64
C SER A 51 -3.61 11.23 -2.09
N PHE A 52 -3.16 11.35 -0.83
CA PHE A 52 -2.85 12.64 -0.22
C PHE A 52 -1.71 13.37 -0.96
N PHE A 53 -0.59 12.69 -1.22
CA PHE A 53 0.53 13.26 -1.97
C PHE A 53 0.14 13.59 -3.41
N TYR A 54 -0.65 12.75 -4.07
CA TYR A 54 -1.15 13.03 -5.41
C TYR A 54 -2.03 14.28 -5.43
N ASN A 55 -2.96 14.41 -4.49
CA ASN A 55 -3.82 15.59 -4.41
C ASN A 55 -3.06 16.87 -4.03
N GLN A 56 -2.06 16.76 -3.14
CA GLN A 56 -1.18 17.88 -2.81
C GLN A 56 -0.30 18.28 -3.99
N ALA A 57 0.29 17.32 -4.70
CA ALA A 57 1.07 17.58 -5.91
C ALA A 57 0.19 18.20 -7.00
N LYS A 58 -1.02 17.67 -7.21
CA LYS A 58 -2.01 18.24 -8.12
C LYS A 58 -2.30 19.71 -7.79
N ARG A 59 -2.50 20.01 -6.50
CA ARG A 59 -2.74 21.39 -6.01
C ARG A 59 -1.53 22.30 -6.15
N LEU A 60 -0.32 21.79 -5.94
CA LEU A 60 0.93 22.55 -6.05
C LEU A 60 1.33 22.84 -7.50
N PHE A 61 1.15 21.85 -8.38
CA PHE A 61 1.53 21.95 -9.79
C PHE A 61 0.37 22.42 -10.68
N ASN A 62 -0.83 22.65 -10.11
CA ASN A 62 -2.04 23.08 -10.82
C ASN A 62 -2.37 22.22 -12.06
N ILE A 63 -2.16 20.90 -11.94
CA ILE A 63 -2.47 19.88 -12.95
C ILE A 63 -3.87 19.31 -12.68
#